data_AF-A0A2W4WTA4-F1
#
_entry.id   AF-A0A2W4WTA4-F1
#
_cell.length_a   1.000
_cell.length_b   1.000
_cell.length_c   1.000
_cell.angle_alpha   90.00
_cell.angle_beta   90.00
_cell.angle_gamma   90.00
#
_symmetry.space_group_name_H-M   'P 1'
#
loop_
_entity.id
_entity.type
_entity.pdbx_description
1 polymer ?
#
loop_
_entity_poly.entity_id
_entity_poly.type
_entity_poly.pdbx_seq_one_letter_code
_entity_poly.pdbx_strand_id
1 'polypeptide(L)'
;MENKITAVRYIPETRELEVSFSSGDRLGCPVDALEMLTGTGSAFVQAPRPSDEQLCNVRVWAGGYAVDFPDIQQNFDLDELMALLPIERQIERSMHSGSARLPRFRGLGSQCNNDISCES
;
A
#
# COMPACT_ATOMS: atom_id res chain seq x y z
N MET A 1 -15.82 -7.91 14.88
CA MET A 1 -14.35 -7.73 14.97
C MET A 1 -13.94 -7.05 13.68
N GLU A 2 -13.33 -5.87 13.76
CA GLU A 2 -12.84 -5.17 12.57
C GLU A 2 -11.65 -5.93 12.00
N ASN A 3 -11.57 -6.05 10.66
CA ASN A 3 -10.45 -6.72 10.02
C ASN A 3 -9.18 -5.87 10.19
N LYS A 4 -8.02 -6.51 10.28
CA LYS A 4 -6.71 -5.87 10.42
C LYS A 4 -5.66 -6.61 9.61
N ILE A 5 -4.64 -5.89 9.22
CA ILE A 5 -3.41 -6.43 8.67
C ILE A 5 -2.60 -7.02 9.82
N THR A 6 -2.26 -8.30 9.71
CA THR A 6 -1.53 -9.05 10.75
C THR A 6 -0.09 -9.31 10.36
N ALA A 7 0.20 -9.38 9.06
CA ALA A 7 1.56 -9.52 8.54
C ALA A 7 1.64 -8.94 7.13
N VAL A 8 2.84 -8.48 6.76
CA VAL A 8 3.17 -8.07 5.40
C VAL A 8 4.61 -8.48 5.10
N ARG A 9 4.88 -8.84 3.85
CA ARG A 9 6.24 -9.03 3.34
C ARG A 9 6.33 -8.75 1.85
N TYR A 10 7.50 -8.32 1.42
CA TYR A 10 7.86 -8.24 0.00
C TYR A 10 8.52 -9.54 -0.46
N ILE A 11 8.19 -10.00 -1.67
CA ILE A 11 8.78 -11.18 -2.32
C ILE A 11 9.57 -10.69 -3.55
N PRO A 12 10.91 -10.58 -3.45
CA PRO A 12 11.73 -10.02 -4.52
C PRO A 12 11.65 -10.80 -5.84
N GLU A 13 11.51 -12.13 -5.78
CA GLU A 13 11.54 -13.01 -6.94
C GLU A 13 10.38 -12.74 -7.90
N THR A 14 9.22 -12.36 -7.36
CA THR A 14 8.00 -12.07 -8.14
C THR A 14 7.62 -10.59 -8.12
N ARG A 15 8.34 -9.77 -7.36
CA ARG A 15 7.99 -8.37 -7.05
C ARG A 15 6.56 -8.21 -6.51
N GLU A 16 6.17 -9.12 -5.64
CA GLU A 16 4.83 -9.16 -5.03
C GLU A 16 4.86 -8.73 -3.56
N LEU A 17 3.78 -8.07 -3.16
CA LEU A 17 3.42 -7.82 -1.78
C LEU A 17 2.49 -8.94 -1.31
N GLU A 18 2.88 -9.63 -0.25
CA GLU A 18 2.01 -10.58 0.45
C GLU A 18 1.49 -9.95 1.74
N VAL A 19 0.16 -9.85 1.88
CA VAL A 19 -0.51 -9.28 3.04
C VAL A 19 -1.41 -10.34 3.66
N SER A 20 -1.31 -10.53 4.97
CA SER A 20 -2.22 -11.40 5.74
C SER A 20 -3.18 -10.55 6.56
N PHE A 21 -4.45 -10.95 6.58
CA PHE A 21 -5.50 -10.27 7.34
C PHE A 21 -5.98 -11.11 8.52
N SER A 22 -6.54 -10.46 9.53
CA SER A 22 -7.12 -11.11 10.70
C SER A 22 -8.36 -11.96 10.38
N SER A 23 -9.01 -11.72 9.23
CA SER A 23 -10.07 -12.58 8.68
C SER A 23 -9.57 -13.95 8.26
N GLY A 24 -8.25 -14.14 8.11
CA GLY A 24 -7.63 -15.33 7.55
C GLY A 24 -7.38 -15.24 6.04
N ASP A 25 -7.88 -14.18 5.39
CA ASP A 25 -7.59 -13.92 3.98
C ASP A 25 -6.12 -13.53 3.76
N ARG A 26 -5.67 -13.72 2.52
CA ARG A 26 -4.34 -13.33 2.07
C ARG A 26 -4.45 -12.64 0.72
N LEU A 27 -3.75 -11.52 0.57
CA LEU A 27 -3.58 -10.81 -0.68
C LEU A 27 -2.15 -11.06 -1.18
N GLY A 28 -2.01 -11.52 -2.42
CA GLY A 28 -0.78 -11.39 -3.20
C GLY A 28 -1.03 -10.36 -4.29
N CYS A 29 -0.24 -9.29 -4.33
CA CYS A 29 -0.40 -8.22 -5.30
C CYS A 29 0.96 -7.81 -5.88
N PRO A 30 1.13 -7.76 -7.22
CA PRO A 30 2.33 -7.19 -7.83
C PRO A 30 2.49 -5.73 -7.39
N VAL A 31 3.65 -5.38 -6.82
CA VAL A 31 3.92 -4.01 -6.35
C VAL A 31 3.84 -3.01 -7.51
N ASP A 32 4.20 -3.44 -8.72
CA ASP A 32 4.16 -2.59 -9.90
C ASP A 32 2.73 -2.27 -10.39
N ALA A 33 1.70 -2.96 -9.86
CA ALA A 33 0.30 -2.63 -10.09
C ALA A 33 -0.24 -1.59 -9.09
N LEU A 34 0.56 -1.17 -8.11
CA LEU A 34 0.16 -0.20 -7.09
C LEU A 34 0.41 1.23 -7.59
N GLU A 35 -0.59 2.11 -7.58
CA GLU A 35 -0.46 3.49 -8.08
C GLU A 35 0.25 4.41 -7.06
N MET A 36 1.59 4.32 -7.00
CA MET A 36 2.40 5.12 -6.08
C MET A 36 2.53 6.57 -6.57
N LEU A 37 2.13 7.54 -5.74
CA LEU A 37 2.17 8.96 -6.09
C LEU A 37 2.97 9.79 -5.08
N THR A 38 3.73 10.74 -5.60
CA THR A 38 4.44 11.75 -4.80
C THR A 38 3.71 13.08 -4.91
N GLY A 39 3.44 13.72 -3.76
CA GLY A 39 2.92 15.07 -3.71
C GLY A 39 4.02 16.10 -3.97
N THR A 40 3.81 17.00 -4.94
CA THR A 40 4.73 18.12 -5.24
C THR A 40 4.26 19.45 -4.64
N GLY A 41 3.29 19.41 -3.74
CA GLY A 41 2.64 20.59 -3.15
C GLY A 41 1.50 21.17 -3.99
N SER A 42 1.57 21.05 -5.33
CA SER A 42 0.53 21.52 -6.25
C SER A 42 -0.20 20.41 -7.00
N ALA A 43 0.40 19.22 -7.08
CA ALA A 43 -0.18 18.05 -7.74
C ALA A 43 0.34 16.75 -7.12
N PHE A 44 -0.39 15.66 -7.40
CA PHE A 44 0.14 14.31 -7.25
C PHE A 44 0.68 13.85 -8.60
N VAL A 45 1.93 13.40 -8.62
CA VAL A 45 2.57 12.83 -9.80
C VAL A 45 3.01 11.41 -9.51
N GLN A 46 3.19 10.61 -10.56
CA GLN A 46 3.69 9.24 -10.42
C GLN A 46 5.04 9.24 -9.71
N ALA A 47 5.15 8.48 -8.63
CA ALA A 47 6.41 8.28 -7.93
C ALA A 47 7.38 7.48 -8.81
N PRO A 48 8.70 7.70 -8.70
CA PRO A 48 9.69 6.81 -9.32
C PRO A 48 9.45 5.36 -8.91
N ARG A 49 9.66 4.43 -9.84
CA ARG A 49 9.55 2.99 -9.56
C ARG A 49 10.54 2.61 -8.43
N PRO A 50 10.07 2.02 -7.32
CA PRO A 50 10.96 1.62 -6.22
C PRO A 50 11.89 0.47 -6.59
N SER A 51 13.09 0.48 -6.01
CA SER A 51 14.01 -0.67 -6.03
C SER A 51 13.55 -1.77 -5.09
N ASP A 52 14.04 -3.01 -5.29
CA ASP A 52 13.74 -4.13 -4.40
C ASP A 52 14.18 -3.84 -2.95
N GLU A 53 15.34 -3.21 -2.78
CA GLU A 53 15.87 -2.84 -1.46
C GLU A 53 14.93 -1.92 -0.69
N GLN A 54 14.34 -0.93 -1.36
CA GLN A 54 13.37 -0.02 -0.76
C GLN A 54 12.05 -0.71 -0.39
N LEU A 55 11.69 -1.77 -1.12
CA LEU A 55 10.47 -2.53 -0.89
C LEU A 55 10.62 -3.56 0.25
N CYS A 56 11.84 -4.04 0.51
CA CYS A 56 12.13 -5.01 1.58
C CYS A 56 11.80 -4.50 2.98
N ASN A 57 11.85 -3.18 3.21
CA ASN A 57 11.56 -2.57 4.52
C ASN A 57 10.06 -2.35 4.78
N VAL A 58 9.19 -2.98 4.01
CA VAL A 58 7.75 -2.93 4.19
C VAL A 58 7.32 -3.43 5.57
N ARG A 59 6.36 -2.74 6.18
CA ARG A 59 5.87 -3.06 7.53
C ARG A 59 4.38 -2.82 7.70
N VAL A 60 3.80 -3.50 8.68
CA VAL A 60 2.45 -3.17 9.15
C VAL A 60 2.52 -1.86 9.94
N TRP A 61 1.58 -0.95 9.68
CA TRP A 61 1.53 0.36 10.30
C TRP A 61 0.11 0.71 10.80
N ALA A 62 -0.01 1.86 11.46
CA ALA A 62 -1.27 2.38 12.00
C ALA A 62 -2.06 1.37 12.85
N GLY A 63 -1.39 0.50 13.62
CA GLY A 63 -2.05 -0.51 14.45
C GLY A 63 -2.79 -1.61 13.68
N GLY A 64 -2.36 -1.88 12.44
CA GLY A 64 -2.94 -2.90 11.56
C GLY A 64 -3.89 -2.36 10.50
N TYR A 65 -3.98 -1.04 10.33
CA TYR A 65 -4.88 -0.41 9.35
C TYR A 65 -4.16 0.10 8.09
N ALA A 66 -2.84 -0.08 7.99
CA ALA A 66 -2.09 0.25 6.78
C ALA A 66 -0.84 -0.64 6.62
N VAL A 67 -0.35 -0.75 5.38
CA VAL A 67 1.03 -1.15 5.06
C VAL A 67 1.84 0.13 4.81
N ASP A 68 3.05 0.19 5.33
CA ASP A 68 3.97 1.33 5.15
C ASP A 68 5.27 0.87 4.48
N PHE A 69 5.70 1.65 3.48
CA PHE A 69 6.99 1.56 2.82
C PHE A 69 7.82 2.80 3.19
N PRO A 70 8.59 2.76 4.30
CA PRO A 70 9.21 3.95 4.87
C PRO A 70 10.24 4.59 3.91
N ASP A 71 10.97 3.78 3.15
CA ASP A 71 12.06 4.25 2.28
C ASP A 71 11.58 5.02 1.04
N ILE A 72 10.29 4.87 0.69
CA ILE A 72 9.63 5.61 -0.38
C ILE A 72 8.51 6.52 0.12
N GLN A 73 8.30 6.58 1.44
CA GLN A 73 7.28 7.41 2.09
C GLN A 73 5.87 7.20 1.50
N GLN A 74 5.53 5.94 1.22
CA GLN A 74 4.21 5.52 0.74
C GLN A 74 3.56 4.59 1.76
N ASN A 75 2.25 4.70 1.92
CA ASN A 75 1.46 3.74 2.68
C ASN A 75 0.14 3.45 1.97
N PHE A 76 -0.38 2.25 2.23
CA PHE A 76 -1.57 1.67 1.62
C PHE A 76 -2.56 1.30 2.72
N ASP A 77 -3.76 1.87 2.68
CA ASP A 77 -4.76 1.66 3.72
C ASP A 77 -5.38 0.26 3.62
N LEU A 78 -5.85 -0.27 4.75
CA LEU A 78 -6.51 -1.57 4.83
C LEU A 78 -7.66 -1.70 3.82
N ASP A 79 -8.52 -0.69 3.72
CA ASP A 79 -9.69 -0.73 2.85
C ASP A 79 -9.29 -0.80 1.37
N GLU A 80 -8.20 -0.12 0.99
CA GLU A 80 -7.66 -0.16 -0.37
C GLU A 80 -7.09 -1.53 -0.69
N LEU A 81 -6.33 -2.13 0.23
CA LEU A 81 -5.77 -3.47 0.07
C LEU A 81 -6.87 -4.54 0.02
N MET A 82 -7.89 -4.42 0.86
CA MET A 82 -9.04 -5.32 0.86
C MET A 82 -9.82 -5.25 -0.46
N ALA A 83 -9.90 -4.08 -1.09
CA ALA A 83 -10.54 -3.92 -2.41
C ALA A 83 -9.79 -4.65 -3.54
N LEU A 84 -8.52 -5.03 -3.34
CA LEU A 84 -7.73 -5.83 -4.29
C LEU A 84 -7.91 -7.32 -4.13
N LEU A 85 -8.54 -7.77 -3.03
CA LEU A 85 -8.85 -9.18 -2.91
C LEU A 85 -9.77 -9.57 -4.07
N PRO A 86 -9.49 -10.68 -4.78
CA PRO A 86 -10.37 -11.14 -5.82
C PRO A 86 -11.76 -11.34 -5.21
N ILE A 87 -12.77 -10.69 -5.80
CA ILE A 87 -14.18 -10.80 -5.37
C ILE A 87 -14.66 -12.26 -5.46
N GLU A 88 -13.94 -13.11 -6.18
CA GLU A 88 -14.28 -14.50 -6.43
C GLU A 88 -13.26 -15.45 -5.79
N ARG A 89 -13.58 -15.92 -4.59
CA ARG A 89 -13.19 -17.27 -4.16
C ARG A 89 -14.14 -18.32 -4.75
N GLN A 90 -14.57 -18.23 -6.01
CA GLN A 90 -15.28 -19.32 -6.69
C GLN A 90 -15.01 -19.33 -8.21
N ILE A 91 -14.48 -20.46 -8.68
CA ILE A 91 -14.39 -20.93 -10.07
C ILE A 91 -13.10 -20.58 -10.82
N GLU A 92 -12.20 -21.57 -10.79
CA GLU A 92 -11.35 -22.09 -11.87
C GLU A 92 -10.56 -21.13 -12.77
N ARG A 93 -9.25 -21.44 -12.87
CA ARG A 93 -8.44 -21.35 -14.09
C ARG A 93 -9.22 -20.98 -15.36
N SER A 94 -9.34 -19.69 -15.66
CA SER A 94 -9.33 -19.23 -17.04
C SER A 94 -9.24 -17.72 -17.08
N MET A 95 -8.50 -17.24 -18.07
CA MET A 95 -8.28 -15.83 -18.37
C MET A 95 -9.60 -15.06 -18.41
N HIS A 96 -9.61 -13.80 -17.99
CA HIS A 96 -9.93 -12.66 -18.85
C HIS A 96 -9.68 -11.33 -18.12
N SER A 97 -9.04 -10.43 -18.86
CA SER A 97 -8.73 -9.05 -18.53
C SER A 97 -9.96 -8.27 -18.05
N GLY A 98 -9.97 -7.88 -16.78
CA GLY A 98 -10.84 -6.86 -16.22
C GLY A 98 -9.99 -5.70 -15.72
N SER A 99 -10.17 -4.51 -16.28
CA SER A 99 -9.48 -3.30 -15.83
C SER A 99 -10.03 -2.90 -14.44
N ALA A 100 -9.39 -3.40 -13.40
CA ALA A 100 -9.60 -2.92 -12.03
C ALA A 100 -8.97 -1.52 -11.91
N ARG A 101 -9.71 -0.56 -11.36
CA ARG A 101 -9.13 0.71 -10.92
C ARG A 101 -8.10 0.39 -9.84
N LEU A 102 -6.85 0.75 -10.11
CA LEU A 102 -5.77 0.59 -9.15
C LEU A 102 -5.99 1.55 -7.97
N PRO A 103 -5.64 1.14 -6.75
CA PRO A 103 -5.75 1.98 -5.56
C PRO A 103 -4.75 3.13 -5.67
N ARG A 104 -5.18 4.34 -5.28
CA ARG A 104 -4.45 5.60 -5.44
C ARG A 104 -3.72 5.98 -4.17
N PHE A 105 -2.39 6.06 -4.23
CA PHE A 105 -1.62 6.30 -3.01
C PHE A 105 -1.31 7.75 -2.73
N ARG A 106 -1.43 8.12 -1.46
CA ARG A 106 -1.04 9.43 -0.95
C ARG A 106 0.31 9.28 -0.28
N GLY A 107 1.37 9.75 -0.95
CA GLY A 107 2.61 10.03 -0.23
C GLY A 107 2.29 10.92 0.97
N LEU A 108 2.78 10.52 2.16
CA LEU A 108 2.67 11.38 3.34
C LEU A 108 3.51 12.61 3.08
N GLY A 109 2.87 13.67 2.60
CA GLY A 109 3.41 15.01 2.70
C GLY A 109 3.72 15.25 4.17
N SER A 110 5.00 15.34 4.48
CA SER A 110 5.50 15.68 5.81
C SER A 110 4.88 17.02 6.24
N GLN A 111 3.76 16.98 6.95
CA GLN A 111 3.34 18.08 7.80
C GLN A 111 4.07 17.91 9.13
N CYS A 112 5.32 18.34 9.15
CA CYS A 112 5.91 18.81 10.39
C CYS A 112 5.13 20.06 10.81
N ASN A 113 4.04 19.87 11.56
CA ASN A 113 3.45 20.93 12.38
C ASN A 113 4.20 20.92 13.72
N ASN A 114 5.06 21.90 13.90
CA ASN A 114 5.72 22.37 15.13
C ASN A 114 6.43 23.67 14.69
N ASP A 115 6.26 24.87 15.24
CA ASP A 115 5.97 25.34 16.60
C ASP A 115 5.36 26.76 16.49
N ILE A 116 4.28 27.06 17.20
CA ILE A 116 4.23 27.91 18.42
C ILE A 116 4.61 29.39 18.20
N SER A 117 3.64 30.24 18.54
CA SER A 117 3.73 31.68 18.70
C SER A 117 4.99 32.14 19.43
N CYS A 118 5.68 33.15 18.88
CA CYS A 118 6.45 34.10 19.67
C CYS A 118 5.91 35.50 19.35
N GLU A 119 4.94 35.93 20.17
CA GLU A 119 4.75 37.35 20.44
C GLU A 119 5.91 37.82 21.31
N SER A 120 6.59 38.89 20.89
CA SER A 120 7.28 39.88 21.74
C SER A 120 7.52 41.13 20.93
#